data_AF-A0A427DYQ4-F1
#
_entry.id   AF-A0A427DYQ4-F1
#
_cell.length_a   1.000
_cell.length_b   1.000
_cell.length_c   1.000
_cell.angle_alpha   90.00
_cell.angle_beta   90.00
_cell.angle_gamma   90.00
#
_symmetry.space_group_name_H-M   'P 1'
#
loop_
_entity.id
_entity.type
_entity.pdbx_description
1 polymer ?
#
loop_
_entity_poly.entity_id
_entity_poly.type
_entity_poly.pdbx_seq_one_letter_code
_entity_poly.pdbx_strand_id
1 'polypeptide(L)'
;MVGGLERGYPLRDFEPYASIIDCALANRGTAIGDRRPHPRYEVPIYVVDMCQALAHAVNAAGGGPMTLAEMIRLERTCTGADYPHKLAMRCHRLAGRSIPEEQTK
;
A
#
# COMPACT_ATOMS: atom_id res chain seq x y z
N MET A 1 -21.68 25.73 10.88
CA MET A 1 -21.29 24.80 9.81
C MET A 1 -20.68 23.58 10.47
N VAL A 2 -21.36 22.44 10.38
CA VAL A 2 -20.93 21.18 11.01
C VAL A 2 -19.94 20.52 10.05
N GLY A 3 -18.64 20.72 10.28
CA GLY A 3 -17.58 19.99 9.60
C GLY A 3 -17.12 18.85 10.51
N GLY A 4 -17.67 17.66 10.30
CA GLY A 4 -17.28 16.46 11.02
C GLY A 4 -15.79 16.19 10.81
N LEU A 5 -15.00 16.36 11.86
CA LEU A 5 -13.68 15.76 11.97
C LEU A 5 -13.88 14.25 12.07
N GLU A 6 -14.03 13.60 10.91
CA GLU A 6 -13.69 12.19 10.81
C GLU A 6 -12.29 12.05 11.45
N ARG A 7 -12.14 11.15 12.43
CA ARG A 7 -10.85 10.85 13.03
C ARG A 7 -9.92 10.33 11.93
N GLY A 8 -9.24 11.24 11.24
CA GLY A 8 -8.21 10.93 10.28
C GLY A 8 -7.02 10.43 11.06
N TYR A 9 -6.82 9.11 11.07
CA TYR A 9 -5.60 8.52 11.63
C TYR A 9 -4.40 9.12 10.89
N PRO A 10 -3.39 9.68 11.59
CA PRO A 10 -2.15 10.08 10.92
C PRO A 10 -1.58 8.91 10.11
N LEU A 11 -1.00 9.20 8.94
CA LEU A 11 -0.44 8.18 8.04
C LEU A 11 0.49 7.20 8.78
N ARG A 12 1.22 7.70 9.79
CA ARG A 12 2.14 6.96 10.67
C ARG A 12 1.49 5.87 11.52
N ASP A 13 0.18 5.85 11.68
CA ASP A 13 -0.50 4.74 12.39
C ASP A 13 -0.50 3.44 11.57
N PHE A 14 -0.14 3.53 10.28
CA PHE A 14 -0.09 2.40 9.35
C PHE A 14 1.35 1.99 9.03
N GLU A 15 2.30 2.15 9.96
CA GLU A 15 3.63 1.57 9.78
C GLU A 15 3.56 0.02 9.69
N PRO A 16 4.43 -0.62 8.87
CA PRO A 16 5.51 -0.04 8.07
C PRO A 16 5.08 0.54 6.70
N TYR A 17 3.80 0.41 6.34
CA TYR A 17 3.30 0.74 5.00
C TYR A 17 3.42 2.23 4.67
N ALA A 18 3.18 3.08 5.66
CA ALA A 18 3.33 4.52 5.58
C ALA A 18 4.74 4.92 5.12
N SER A 19 5.78 4.43 5.81
CA SER A 19 7.16 4.71 5.47
C SER A 19 7.56 4.20 4.08
N ILE A 20 7.03 3.04 3.65
CA ILE A 20 7.28 2.50 2.31
C ILE A 20 6.72 3.43 1.23
N ILE A 21 5.49 3.90 1.41
CA ILE A 21 4.80 4.79 0.45
C ILE A 21 5.50 6.14 0.41
N ASP A 22 5.81 6.74 1.57
CA ASP A 22 6.49 8.03 1.64
C ASP A 22 7.89 7.95 1.01
N CYS A 23 8.64 6.88 1.26
CA CYS A 23 9.95 6.66 0.65
C CYS A 23 9.86 6.54 -0.87
N ALA A 24 8.92 5.76 -1.39
CA ALA A 24 8.72 5.61 -2.83
C ALA A 24 8.30 6.93 -3.49
N LEU A 25 7.39 7.68 -2.85
CA LEU A 25 6.94 8.96 -3.35
C LEU A 25 8.04 10.03 -3.28
N ALA A 26 8.86 10.05 -2.23
CA ALA A 26 9.98 10.98 -2.11
C ALA A 26 11.06 10.73 -3.16
N ASN A 27 11.30 9.46 -3.50
CA ASN A 27 12.31 9.05 -4.48
C ASN A 27 11.79 9.00 -5.92
N ARG A 28 10.50 9.29 -6.17
CA ARG A 28 9.92 9.16 -7.52
C ARG A 28 10.63 10.06 -8.55
N GLY A 29 11.20 9.44 -9.57
CA GLY A 29 11.95 10.13 -10.63
C GLY A 29 13.38 10.53 -10.26
N THR A 30 13.94 10.02 -9.15
CA THR A 30 15.37 10.16 -8.86
C THR A 30 16.21 9.14 -9.63
N ALA A 31 15.66 7.96 -9.91
CA ALA A 31 16.29 6.95 -10.75
C ALA A 31 15.95 7.15 -12.24
N ILE A 32 16.91 6.84 -13.11
CA ILE A 32 16.71 6.92 -14.57
C ILE A 32 15.64 5.92 -14.98
N GLY A 33 14.58 6.43 -15.61
CA GLY A 33 13.50 5.59 -16.13
C GLY A 33 12.41 5.22 -15.11
N ASP A 34 12.48 5.73 -13.90
CA ASP A 34 11.55 5.40 -12.80
C ASP A 34 10.08 5.74 -13.11
N ARG A 35 9.86 6.76 -13.93
CA ARG A 35 8.53 7.16 -14.44
C ARG A 35 8.10 6.41 -15.70
N ARG A 36 8.99 5.61 -16.31
CA ARG A 36 8.62 4.82 -17.50
C ARG A 36 7.63 3.75 -17.08
N PRO A 37 6.66 3.43 -17.95
CA PRO A 37 5.73 2.33 -17.69
C PRO A 37 6.49 1.01 -17.68
N HIS A 38 6.22 0.19 -16.67
CA HIS A 38 6.73 -1.17 -16.58
C HIS A 38 6.12 -2.02 -17.71
N PRO A 39 6.92 -2.77 -18.49
CA PRO A 39 6.47 -3.45 -19.71
C PRO A 39 5.37 -4.50 -19.49
N ARG A 40 5.23 -5.00 -18.25
CA ARG A 40 4.23 -6.01 -17.87
C ARG A 40 2.97 -5.47 -17.19
N TYR A 41 3.07 -4.32 -16.52
CA TYR A 41 2.01 -3.82 -15.63
C TYR A 41 1.44 -2.46 -16.06
N GLU A 42 2.09 -1.81 -17.02
CA GLU A 42 1.66 -0.52 -17.61
C GLU A 42 1.47 0.58 -16.55
N VAL A 43 2.16 0.47 -15.41
CA VAL A 43 2.27 1.48 -14.36
C VAL A 43 3.73 1.91 -14.23
N PRO A 44 4.03 3.11 -13.70
CA PRO A 44 5.41 3.54 -13.52
C PRO A 44 6.25 2.53 -12.72
N ILE A 45 7.54 2.40 -13.04
CA ILE A 45 8.45 1.47 -12.36
C ILE A 45 8.46 1.69 -10.84
N TYR A 46 8.49 2.95 -10.37
CA TYR A 46 8.43 3.24 -8.93
C TYR A 46 7.18 2.68 -8.25
N VAL A 47 6.03 2.62 -8.96
CA VAL A 47 4.79 2.06 -8.43
C VAL A 47 4.92 0.54 -8.30
N VAL A 48 5.59 -0.12 -9.25
CA VAL A 48 5.85 -1.56 -9.19
C VAL A 48 6.74 -1.88 -8.00
N ASP A 49 7.85 -1.15 -7.82
CA ASP A 49 8.79 -1.37 -6.71
C ASP A 49 8.13 -1.10 -5.36
N MET A 50 7.36 -0.02 -5.25
CA MET A 50 6.55 0.29 -4.07
C MET A 50 5.54 -0.82 -3.77
N CYS A 51 4.78 -1.27 -4.78
CA CYS A 51 3.78 -2.33 -4.61
C CYS A 51 4.44 -3.66 -4.24
N GLN A 52 5.65 -3.94 -4.72
CA GLN A 52 6.40 -5.12 -4.34
C GLN A 52 6.82 -5.07 -2.86
N ALA A 53 7.35 -3.93 -2.41
CA ALA A 53 7.69 -3.72 -1.00
C ALA A 53 6.46 -3.84 -0.08
N LEU A 54 5.33 -3.26 -0.48
CA LEU A 54 4.06 -3.36 0.26
C LEU A 54 3.53 -4.79 0.32
N ALA A 55 3.56 -5.53 -0.79
CA ALA A 55 3.13 -6.94 -0.80
C ALA A 55 4.00 -7.79 0.13
N HIS A 56 5.32 -7.59 0.11
CA HIS A 56 6.23 -8.25 1.06
C HIS A 56 5.90 -7.91 2.52
N ALA A 57 5.65 -6.64 2.84
CA ALA A 57 5.31 -6.21 4.19
C ALA A 57 3.98 -6.80 4.67
N VAL A 58 2.95 -6.83 3.82
CA VAL A 58 1.65 -7.44 4.13
C VAL A 58 1.80 -8.94 4.37
N ASN A 59 2.55 -9.64 3.51
CA ASN A 59 2.80 -11.08 3.64
C ASN A 59 3.56 -11.40 4.93
N ALA A 60 4.58 -10.58 5.27
CA ALA A 60 5.36 -10.74 6.49
C ALA A 60 4.54 -10.50 7.76
N ALA A 61 3.55 -9.61 7.71
CA ALA A 61 2.64 -9.32 8.81
C ALA A 61 1.54 -10.39 9.00
N GLY A 62 1.52 -11.43 8.14
CA GLY A 62 0.52 -12.49 8.20
C GLY A 62 -0.74 -12.19 7.41
N GLY A 63 -0.75 -11.22 6.49
CA GLY A 63 -1.89 -10.79 5.65
C GLY A 63 -2.36 -11.75 4.54
N GLY A 64 -1.89 -13.01 4.57
CA GLY A 64 -2.17 -14.00 3.55
C GLY A 64 -1.26 -13.81 2.34
N PRO A 65 -1.27 -14.74 1.36
CA PRO A 65 -0.42 -14.62 0.18
C PRO A 65 -0.93 -13.50 -0.74
N MET A 66 -0.36 -12.31 -0.61
CA MET A 66 -0.59 -11.15 -1.47
C MET A 66 0.44 -11.14 -2.60
N THR A 67 -0.03 -11.21 -3.85
CA THR A 67 0.84 -11.10 -5.02
C THR A 67 1.06 -9.64 -5.44
N LEU A 68 2.15 -9.39 -6.17
CA LEU A 68 2.43 -8.07 -6.76
C LEU A 68 1.27 -7.59 -7.67
N ALA A 69 0.69 -8.49 -8.46
CA ALA A 69 -0.42 -8.15 -9.35
C ALA A 69 -1.67 -7.71 -8.57
N GLU A 70 -1.97 -8.36 -7.44
CA GLU A 70 -3.06 -7.97 -6.56
C GLU A 70 -2.78 -6.62 -5.88
N MET A 71 -1.53 -6.36 -5.49
CA MET A 71 -1.16 -5.09 -4.86
C MET A 71 -1.25 -3.93 -5.87
N ILE A 72 -0.81 -4.14 -7.11
CA ILE A 72 -0.96 -3.14 -8.19
C ILE A 72 -2.45 -2.90 -8.49
N ARG A 73 -3.27 -3.95 -8.51
CA ARG A 73 -4.73 -3.80 -8.67
C ARG A 73 -5.34 -3.00 -7.53
N LEU A 74 -4.91 -3.25 -6.30
CA LEU A 74 -5.35 -2.51 -5.11
C LEU A 74 -4.96 -1.04 -5.20
N GLU A 75 -3.69 -0.78 -5.54
CA GLU A 75 -3.12 0.56 -5.70
C GLU A 75 -3.90 1.39 -6.73
N ARG A 76 -4.25 0.81 -7.88
CA ARG A 76 -5.05 1.49 -8.91
C ARG A 76 -6.43 1.96 -8.44
N THR A 77 -6.97 1.36 -7.39
CA THR A 77 -8.25 1.81 -6.80
C THR A 77 -8.07 2.93 -5.77
N CYS A 78 -6.84 3.21 -5.36
CA CYS A 78 -6.48 4.35 -4.53
C CYS A 78 -6.12 5.52 -5.45
N THR A 79 -6.91 6.58 -5.40
CA THR A 79 -6.69 7.81 -6.17
C THR A 79 -7.08 9.03 -5.33
N GLY A 80 -6.63 10.21 -5.74
CA GLY A 80 -6.92 11.48 -5.07
C GLY A 80 -5.81 11.98 -4.15
N ALA A 81 -6.03 13.11 -3.49
CA ALA A 81 -5.05 13.78 -2.62
C ALA A 81 -4.70 12.95 -1.37
N ASP A 82 -5.60 12.06 -0.95
CA ASP A 82 -5.46 11.14 0.18
C ASP A 82 -4.95 9.74 -0.26
N TYR A 83 -4.39 9.65 -1.47
CA TYR A 83 -3.81 8.42 -2.02
C TYR A 83 -2.89 7.67 -1.03
N PRO A 84 -1.88 8.31 -0.39
CA PRO A 84 -0.98 7.60 0.50
C PRO A 84 -1.71 6.98 1.71
N HIS A 85 -2.66 7.74 2.26
CA HIS A 85 -3.45 7.32 3.42
C HIS A 85 -4.36 6.15 3.08
N LYS A 86 -5.08 6.21 1.96
CA LYS A 86 -5.94 5.12 1.48
C LYS A 86 -5.15 3.83 1.26
N LEU A 87 -3.97 3.93 0.64
CA LEU A 87 -3.15 2.76 0.34
C LEU A 87 -2.59 2.13 1.62
N ALA A 88 -2.03 2.93 2.53
CA ALA A 88 -1.49 2.46 3.79
C ALA A 88 -2.57 1.76 4.66
N MET A 89 -3.74 2.39 4.80
CA MET A 89 -4.88 1.82 5.52
C MET A 89 -5.33 0.48 4.92
N ARG A 90 -5.37 0.35 3.59
CA ARG A 90 -5.75 -0.91 2.95
C ARG A 90 -4.72 -2.01 3.15
N CYS A 91 -3.42 -1.68 3.08
CA CYS A 91 -2.35 -2.64 3.41
C CYS A 91 -2.48 -3.14 4.85
N HIS A 92 -2.73 -2.23 5.79
CA HIS A 92 -2.95 -2.57 7.19
C HIS A 92 -4.18 -3.48 7.40
N ARG A 93 -5.30 -3.21 6.71
CA ARG A 93 -6.49 -4.07 6.77
C ARG A 93 -6.25 -5.45 6.16
N LEU A 94 -5.41 -5.57 5.14
CA LEU A 94 -5.04 -6.86 4.55
C LEU A 94 -4.17 -7.66 5.51
N ALA A 95 -3.19 -7.02 6.15
CA ALA A 95 -2.35 -7.64 7.17
C ALA A 95 -3.18 -8.20 8.35
N GLY A 96 -4.20 -7.47 8.80
CA GLY A 96 -5.09 -7.92 9.88
C GLY A 96 -6.16 -8.94 9.48
N ARG A 97 -6.27 -9.31 8.19
CA ARG A 97 -7.34 -10.20 7.71
C ARG A 97 -7.03 -11.69 7.82
N SER A 98 -5.80 -12.08 8.17
CA SER A 98 -5.44 -13.49 8.29
C SER A 98 -5.11 -13.84 9.72
N ILE A 99 -6.18 -13.87 10.50
CA ILE A 99 -6.40 -14.92 11.49
C ILE A 99 -7.86 -15.38 11.28
N PRO A 100 -8.07 -16.58 10.75
CA PRO A 100 -9.02 -17.49 11.37
C PRO A 100 -8.22 -18.65 11.94
N GLU A 101 -7.51 -18.42 13.05
CA GLU A 101 -7.28 -19.50 13.99
C GLU A 101 -8.64 -19.78 14.63
N GLU A 102 -9.34 -20.70 13.99
CA GLU A 102 -9.95 -21.85 14.64
C GLU A 102 -9.83 -21.80 16.18
N GLN A 103 -10.82 -21.23 16.86
CA GLN A 103 -11.15 -21.72 18.21
C GLN A 103 -11.86 -23.06 18.02
N THR A 104 -11.05 -24.06 17.65
CA THR A 104 -11.39 -25.47 17.73
C THR A 104 -11.20 -25.87 19.19
N LYS A 105 -12.31 -26.32 19.77
CA LYS A 105 -12.46 -27.14 20.97
C LYS A 105 -12.47 -26.47 22.35
#